data_AF-T0LQ50-F1
#
_entry.id   AF-T0LQ50-F1
#
_cell.length_a   1.000
_cell.length_b   1.000
_cell.length_c   1.000
_cell.angle_alpha   90.00
_cell.angle_beta   90.00
_cell.angle_gamma   90.00
#
_symmetry.space_group_name_H-M   'P 1'
#
loop_
_entity.id
_entity.type
_entity.pdbx_description
1 polymer ?
#
loop_
_entity_poly.entity_id
_entity_poly.type
_entity_poly.pdbx_seq_one_letter_code
_entity_poly.pdbx_strand_id
1 'polypeptide(L)'
;MSHTEFGVVPAFAIKRPEKLNFQISNLQIETLTALVRLCPIAPETWYNRQEDLEFGLSRRWIIEARDEWLEFNFHQFEEDVNLFPNFRISIEDPDHGTVPIHFVGLFSKKDDAIPIIFMHGWPGSFLEFRPMLRLLTQRFTPETLPYHIIVPSIPGYGLSSSGNLENELTLNQAPRLMHQLMMELGFGTGYVAQGGDVGSNLAGQMSARFEECKAYHLNFLGPEPGDDLSTVQSSTPEEQEQMDRGKKFAFSGSAYVFEHGFRPATIGHCIASSPIALLAWSVIIHLVLSTST
;
A
#
# COMPACT_ATOMS: atom_id res chain seq x y z
N MET A 1 -2.19 15.96 21.55
CA MET A 1 -1.33 16.96 20.87
C MET A 1 -1.71 16.96 19.40
N SER A 2 -1.72 18.11 18.74
CA SER A 2 -2.14 18.18 17.34
C SER A 2 -1.03 17.60 16.45
N HIS A 3 -1.27 16.44 15.85
CA HIS A 3 -0.35 15.80 14.89
C HIS A 3 -0.01 16.70 13.69
N THR A 4 -0.73 17.81 13.50
CA THR A 4 -0.46 18.83 12.48
C THR A 4 0.90 19.51 12.62
N GLU A 5 1.50 19.50 13.82
CA GLU A 5 2.82 20.12 14.05
C GLU A 5 3.96 19.42 13.28
N PHE A 6 3.80 18.13 12.97
CA PHE A 6 4.71 17.38 12.10
C PHE A 6 4.56 17.73 10.61
N GLY A 7 3.56 18.53 10.25
CA GLY A 7 3.24 18.87 8.86
C GLY A 7 4.01 20.06 8.29
N VAL A 8 5.05 20.53 8.97
CA VAL A 8 5.90 21.62 8.47
C VAL A 8 6.97 21.02 7.56
N VAL A 9 6.77 21.15 6.25
CA VAL A 9 7.76 20.71 5.25
C VAL A 9 9.09 21.44 5.48
N PRO A 10 10.23 20.74 5.50
CA PRO A 10 11.54 21.35 5.71
C PRO A 10 11.85 22.44 4.68
N ALA A 11 12.52 23.51 5.12
CA ALA A 11 12.85 24.64 4.25
C ALA A 11 13.81 24.26 3.11
N PHE A 12 14.56 23.17 3.26
CA PHE A 12 15.49 22.63 2.26
C PHE A 12 14.81 21.78 1.17
N ALA A 13 13.49 21.52 1.27
CA ALA A 13 12.78 20.81 0.22
C ALA A 13 12.86 21.60 -1.10
N ILE A 14 13.26 20.93 -2.17
CA ILE A 14 13.45 21.51 -3.50
C ILE A 14 12.10 21.98 -4.07
N LYS A 15 11.08 21.13 -3.95
CA LYS A 15 9.72 21.42 -4.36
C LYS A 15 8.80 21.31 -3.15
N ARG A 16 7.99 22.35 -2.95
CA ARG A 16 7.01 22.37 -1.87
C ARG A 16 5.78 21.54 -2.26
N PRO A 17 5.46 20.47 -1.52
CA PRO A 17 4.25 19.72 -1.75
C PRO A 17 3.03 20.52 -1.26
N GLU A 18 1.90 20.30 -1.90
CA GLU A 18 0.62 20.90 -1.51
C GLU A 18 0.02 20.11 -0.34
N LYS A 19 -0.44 20.80 0.70
CA LYS A 19 -1.15 20.14 1.79
C LYS A 19 -2.49 19.61 1.29
N LEU A 20 -2.76 18.35 1.55
CA LEU A 20 -3.99 17.67 1.17
C LEU A 20 -4.84 17.43 2.42
N ASN A 21 -6.13 17.71 2.32
CA ASN A 21 -7.13 17.34 3.32
C ASN A 21 -8.07 16.34 2.66
N PHE A 22 -8.09 15.11 3.15
CA PHE A 22 -8.89 14.03 2.59
C PHE A 22 -10.36 14.25 2.93
N GLN A 23 -11.21 14.33 1.90
CA GLN A 23 -12.65 14.49 2.02
C GLN A 23 -13.35 13.74 0.91
N ILE A 24 -14.46 13.10 1.25
CA ILE A 24 -15.36 12.36 0.40
C ILE A 24 -16.66 13.15 0.34
N SER A 25 -17.18 13.38 -0.85
CA SER A 25 -18.46 14.10 -0.98
C SER A 25 -19.62 13.25 -0.48
N ASN A 26 -20.65 13.90 0.09
CA ASN A 26 -21.88 13.21 0.50
C ASN A 26 -22.50 12.42 -0.65
N LEU A 27 -22.44 12.94 -1.89
CA LEU A 27 -22.91 12.24 -3.08
C LEU A 27 -22.16 10.93 -3.32
N GLN A 28 -20.83 10.90 -3.13
CA GLN A 28 -20.05 9.66 -3.25
C GLN A 28 -20.41 8.66 -2.15
N ILE A 29 -20.59 9.12 -0.90
CA ILE A 29 -21.01 8.28 0.22
C ILE A 29 -22.39 7.67 -0.08
N GLU A 30 -23.38 8.49 -0.42
CA GLU A 30 -24.73 8.05 -0.75
C GLU A 30 -24.75 7.07 -1.93
N THR A 31 -23.96 7.34 -2.97
CA THR A 31 -23.83 6.46 -4.13
C THR A 31 -23.22 5.11 -3.73
N LEU A 32 -22.13 5.11 -2.98
CA LEU A 32 -21.50 3.88 -2.50
C LEU A 32 -22.45 3.09 -1.60
N THR A 33 -23.10 3.72 -0.63
CA THR A 33 -24.08 3.07 0.26
C THR A 33 -25.23 2.47 -0.55
N ALA A 34 -25.75 3.16 -1.56
CA ALA A 34 -26.78 2.61 -2.44
C ALA A 34 -26.28 1.38 -3.21
N LEU A 35 -25.06 1.42 -3.75
CA LEU A 35 -24.46 0.28 -4.45
C LEU A 35 -24.23 -0.91 -3.51
N VAL A 36 -23.72 -0.69 -2.29
CA VAL A 36 -23.54 -1.75 -1.28
C VAL A 36 -24.88 -2.42 -0.92
N ARG A 37 -25.99 -1.66 -0.87
CA ARG A 37 -27.34 -2.21 -0.64
C ARG A 37 -27.87 -3.02 -1.82
N LEU A 38 -27.63 -2.56 -3.04
CA LEU A 38 -28.30 -3.06 -4.24
C LEU A 38 -27.51 -4.14 -4.99
N CYS A 39 -26.19 -4.16 -4.87
CA CYS A 39 -25.37 -5.14 -5.56
C CYS A 39 -25.65 -6.56 -5.04
N PRO A 40 -25.86 -7.53 -5.94
CA PRO A 40 -26.20 -8.89 -5.55
C PRO A 40 -25.01 -9.59 -4.90
N ILE A 41 -25.30 -10.42 -3.91
CA ILE A 41 -24.39 -11.46 -3.42
C ILE A 41 -24.74 -12.77 -4.12
N ALA A 42 -23.74 -13.55 -4.49
CA ALA A 42 -23.93 -14.84 -5.16
C ALA A 42 -24.91 -15.74 -4.37
N PRO A 43 -25.71 -16.57 -5.08
CA PRO A 43 -26.55 -17.57 -4.42
C PRO A 43 -25.68 -18.56 -3.62
N GLU A 44 -26.31 -19.27 -2.69
CA GLU A 44 -25.63 -20.33 -1.96
C GLU A 44 -25.15 -21.43 -2.93
N THR A 45 -23.91 -21.86 -2.73
CA THR A 45 -23.27 -22.94 -3.46
C THR A 45 -22.57 -23.84 -2.45
N TRP A 46 -22.15 -25.04 -2.86
CA TRP A 46 -21.35 -25.88 -1.97
C TRP A 46 -20.03 -25.21 -1.54
N TYR A 47 -19.39 -24.44 -2.43
CA TYR A 47 -18.10 -23.78 -2.18
C TYR A 47 -18.22 -22.64 -1.16
N ASN A 48 -19.16 -21.70 -1.35
CA ASN A 48 -19.31 -20.55 -0.45
C ASN A 48 -20.06 -20.88 0.86
N ARG A 49 -20.27 -22.17 1.16
CA ARG A 49 -20.70 -22.66 2.48
C ARG A 49 -19.55 -23.12 3.37
N GLN A 50 -18.36 -23.32 2.80
CA GLN A 50 -17.18 -23.67 3.57
C GLN A 50 -16.68 -22.43 4.31
N GLU A 51 -16.32 -22.57 5.58
CA GLU A 51 -15.91 -21.46 6.47
C GLU A 51 -14.39 -21.45 6.72
N ASP A 52 -13.65 -22.42 6.17
CA ASP A 52 -12.21 -22.62 6.33
C ASP A 52 -11.34 -21.87 5.29
N LEU A 53 -11.99 -21.07 4.44
CA LEU A 53 -11.39 -20.27 3.37
C LEU A 53 -10.69 -21.08 2.26
N GLU A 54 -10.82 -22.41 2.22
CA GLU A 54 -10.17 -23.25 1.19
C GLU A 54 -10.56 -22.82 -0.23
N PHE A 55 -11.82 -22.42 -0.42
CA PHE A 55 -12.38 -21.98 -1.70
C PHE A 55 -12.67 -20.48 -1.76
N GLY A 56 -12.12 -19.69 -0.84
CA GLY A 56 -12.39 -18.26 -0.71
C GLY A 56 -13.43 -17.93 0.37
N LEU A 57 -14.02 -16.74 0.27
CA LEU A 57 -14.92 -16.22 1.29
C LEU A 57 -16.22 -17.02 1.39
N SER A 58 -16.67 -17.27 2.62
CA SER A 58 -18.01 -17.82 2.85
C SER A 58 -19.08 -16.77 2.51
N ARG A 59 -20.25 -17.25 2.08
CA ARG A 59 -21.42 -16.41 1.82
C ARG A 59 -21.90 -15.71 3.08
N ARG A 60 -21.76 -16.36 4.24
CA ARG A 60 -22.07 -15.77 5.53
C ARG A 60 -21.17 -14.57 5.81
N TRP A 61 -19.85 -14.74 5.64
CA TRP A 61 -18.88 -13.67 5.86
C TRP A 61 -19.18 -12.43 5.00
N ILE A 62 -19.46 -12.59 3.70
CA ILE A 62 -19.70 -11.43 2.83
C ILE A 62 -21.03 -10.71 3.13
N ILE A 63 -22.03 -11.43 3.66
CA ILE A 63 -23.29 -10.80 4.12
C ILE A 63 -23.03 -9.98 5.38
N GLU A 64 -22.34 -10.56 6.37
CA GLU A 64 -21.98 -9.88 7.61
C GLU A 64 -21.14 -8.63 7.30
N ALA A 65 -20.12 -8.75 6.44
CA ALA A 65 -19.28 -7.64 6.04
C ALA A 65 -20.04 -6.54 5.29
N ARG A 66 -21.01 -6.89 4.42
CA ARG A 66 -21.89 -5.90 3.78
C ARG A 66 -22.71 -5.15 4.82
N ASP A 67 -23.29 -5.87 5.78
CA ASP A 67 -24.17 -5.28 6.79
C ASP A 67 -23.39 -4.32 7.71
N GLU A 68 -22.17 -4.69 8.11
CA GLU A 68 -21.24 -3.79 8.81
C GLU A 68 -20.86 -2.58 7.96
N TRP A 69 -20.63 -2.77 6.65
CA TRP A 69 -20.27 -1.66 5.75
C TRP A 69 -21.40 -0.63 5.60
N LEU A 70 -22.66 -1.04 5.72
CA LEU A 70 -23.80 -0.11 5.68
C LEU A 70 -23.86 0.84 6.89
N GLU A 71 -23.25 0.44 8.01
CA GLU A 71 -23.15 1.24 9.24
C GLU A 71 -21.79 1.97 9.36
N PHE A 72 -20.92 1.84 8.35
CA PHE A 72 -19.58 2.44 8.38
C PHE A 72 -19.63 3.98 8.39
N ASN A 73 -18.97 4.57 9.38
CA ASN A 73 -18.91 6.02 9.53
C ASN A 73 -17.76 6.62 8.70
N PHE A 74 -18.09 7.09 7.49
CA PHE A 74 -17.13 7.72 6.58
C PHE A 74 -16.52 9.00 7.14
N HIS A 75 -17.26 9.82 7.88
CA HIS A 75 -16.72 11.05 8.46
C HIS A 75 -15.68 10.76 9.55
N GLN A 76 -15.91 9.74 10.38
CA GLN A 76 -14.91 9.31 11.35
C GLN A 76 -13.65 8.80 10.64
N PHE A 77 -13.82 8.08 9.53
CA PHE A 77 -12.70 7.62 8.72
C PHE A 77 -11.92 8.78 8.08
N GLU A 78 -12.60 9.81 7.58
CA GLU A 78 -11.95 11.04 7.08
C GLU A 78 -11.11 11.73 8.16
N GLU A 79 -11.67 11.89 9.36
CA GLU A 79 -10.94 12.43 10.51
C GLU A 79 -9.70 11.60 10.80
N ASP A 80 -9.84 10.26 10.83
CA ASP A 80 -8.74 9.34 11.08
C ASP A 80 -7.62 9.41 10.04
N VAL A 81 -7.96 9.61 8.76
CA VAL A 81 -6.97 9.83 7.68
C VAL A 81 -6.27 11.17 7.85
N ASN A 82 -7.03 12.21 8.20
CA ASN A 82 -6.52 13.57 8.39
C ASN A 82 -5.83 13.80 9.74
N LEU A 83 -5.81 12.79 10.63
CA LEU A 83 -4.99 12.83 11.83
C LEU A 83 -3.51 13.02 11.49
N PHE A 84 -3.04 12.62 10.32
CA PHE A 84 -1.66 12.85 9.90
C PHE A 84 -1.58 13.88 8.76
N PRO A 85 -0.47 14.63 8.63
CA PRO A 85 -0.30 15.55 7.52
C PRO A 85 -0.22 14.80 6.18
N ASN A 86 -1.24 14.98 5.33
CA ASN A 86 -1.28 14.45 3.97
C ASN A 86 -0.82 15.53 2.99
N PHE A 87 -0.17 15.12 1.92
CA PHE A 87 0.42 16.00 0.92
C PHE A 87 0.26 15.43 -0.49
N ARG A 88 0.33 16.32 -1.48
CA ARG A 88 0.39 15.97 -2.90
C ARG A 88 1.52 16.72 -3.59
N ILE A 89 2.26 16.04 -4.46
CA ILE A 89 3.34 16.63 -5.24
C ILE A 89 3.39 15.99 -6.63
N SER A 90 3.52 16.81 -7.67
CA SER A 90 3.73 16.31 -9.02
C SER A 90 5.19 15.91 -9.20
N ILE A 91 5.44 14.66 -9.58
CA ILE A 91 6.76 14.10 -9.82
C ILE A 91 6.91 13.82 -11.31
N GLU A 92 8.03 14.24 -11.89
CA GLU A 92 8.34 13.95 -13.31
C GLU A 92 9.10 12.63 -13.42
N ASP A 93 8.68 11.76 -14.33
CA ASP A 93 9.49 10.65 -14.83
C ASP A 93 9.81 10.86 -16.32
N PRO A 94 11.05 10.61 -16.77
CA PRO A 94 11.42 10.84 -18.17
C PRO A 94 10.64 10.00 -19.19
N ASP A 95 10.21 8.79 -18.82
CA ASP A 95 9.54 7.86 -19.73
C ASP A 95 8.02 7.86 -19.56
N HIS A 96 7.54 8.20 -18.36
CA HIS A 96 6.12 8.21 -18.01
C HIS A 96 5.51 9.60 -17.83
N GLY A 97 6.30 10.66 -17.82
CA GLY A 97 5.84 12.03 -17.60
C GLY A 97 5.39 12.31 -16.16
N THR A 98 4.56 13.33 -16.01
CA THR A 98 4.17 13.86 -14.69
C THR A 98 3.15 12.97 -13.97
N VAL A 99 3.46 12.56 -12.75
CA VAL A 99 2.56 11.80 -11.87
C VAL A 99 2.31 12.58 -10.58
N PRO A 100 1.06 12.97 -10.29
CA PRO A 100 0.70 13.48 -8.96
C PRO A 100 0.76 12.37 -7.90
N ILE A 101 1.72 12.46 -6.99
CA ILE A 101 1.95 11.53 -5.90
C ILE A 101 1.40 12.10 -4.60
N HIS A 102 0.58 11.30 -3.92
CA HIS A 102 0.15 11.53 -2.55
C HIS A 102 1.13 10.88 -1.57
N PHE A 103 1.37 11.53 -0.42
CA PHE A 103 2.05 10.91 0.70
C PHE A 103 1.60 11.51 2.04
N VAL A 104 1.70 10.71 3.10
CA VAL A 104 1.68 11.19 4.50
C VAL A 104 3.11 11.51 4.94
N GLY A 105 3.29 12.65 5.59
CA GLY A 105 4.61 13.11 6.05
C GLY A 105 4.62 13.44 7.53
N LEU A 106 5.59 12.89 8.27
CA LEU A 106 6.00 13.41 9.57
C LEU A 106 7.40 14.00 9.45
N PHE A 107 7.50 15.32 9.52
CA PHE A 107 8.79 16.01 9.40
C PHE A 107 9.34 16.37 10.77
N SER A 108 10.59 15.96 11.02
CA SER A 108 11.38 16.41 12.17
C SER A 108 11.88 17.85 11.97
N LYS A 109 12.20 18.53 13.07
CA LYS A 109 12.94 19.79 13.12
C LYS A 109 14.43 19.59 13.44
N LYS A 110 14.90 18.35 13.63
CA LYS A 110 16.32 18.07 13.82
C LYS A 110 17.04 18.11 12.49
N ASP A 111 18.21 18.76 12.47
CA ASP A 111 19.06 18.86 11.28
C ASP A 111 19.69 17.52 10.87
N ASP A 112 19.78 16.57 11.80
CA ASP A 112 20.36 15.23 11.62
C ASP A 112 19.30 14.12 11.54
N ALA A 113 18.02 14.47 11.33
CA ALA A 113 16.96 13.49 11.21
C ALA A 113 17.12 12.62 9.96
N ILE A 114 17.04 11.30 10.10
CA ILE A 114 17.22 10.35 9.00
C ILE A 114 15.93 10.30 8.16
N PRO A 115 15.96 10.56 6.85
CA PRO A 115 14.80 10.39 5.99
C PRO A 115 14.52 8.91 5.71
N ILE A 116 13.26 8.49 5.89
CA ILE A 116 12.82 7.12 5.65
C ILE A 116 11.53 7.13 4.85
N ILE A 117 11.51 6.38 3.74
CA ILE A 117 10.32 6.13 2.92
C ILE A 117 9.75 4.75 3.21
N PHE A 118 8.44 4.67 3.50
CA PHE A 118 7.72 3.44 3.82
C PHE A 118 6.69 3.14 2.72
N MET A 119 6.93 2.09 1.94
CA MET A 119 6.13 1.75 0.77
C MET A 119 5.25 0.52 1.04
N HIS A 120 3.94 0.71 0.84
CA HIS A 120 2.96 -0.35 0.95
C HIS A 120 2.93 -1.23 -0.32
N GLY A 121 2.05 -2.24 -0.33
CA GLY A 121 1.75 -3.04 -1.51
C GLY A 121 0.26 -3.19 -1.78
N TRP A 122 -0.14 -4.32 -2.35
CA TRP A 122 -1.52 -4.68 -2.68
C TRP A 122 -2.03 -5.82 -1.79
N PRO A 123 -3.32 -5.83 -1.37
CA PRO A 123 -4.40 -4.85 -1.60
C PRO A 123 -4.33 -3.64 -0.65
N GLY A 124 -3.12 -3.35 -0.19
CA GLY A 124 -2.81 -2.36 0.82
C GLY A 124 -2.83 -0.90 0.37
N SER A 125 -2.44 -0.03 1.30
CA SER A 125 -2.31 1.41 1.08
C SER A 125 -1.46 2.07 2.16
N PHE A 126 -1.21 3.37 2.03
CA PHE A 126 -0.58 4.19 3.07
C PHE A 126 -1.24 4.06 4.47
N LEU A 127 -2.50 3.60 4.52
CA LEU A 127 -3.26 3.38 5.75
C LEU A 127 -2.68 2.27 6.64
N GLU A 128 -1.90 1.34 6.08
CA GLU A 128 -1.23 0.27 6.84
C GLU A 128 -0.24 0.82 7.87
N PHE A 129 0.37 1.97 7.56
CA PHE A 129 1.38 2.58 8.42
C PHE A 129 0.79 3.46 9.52
N ARG A 130 -0.54 3.65 9.58
CA ARG A 130 -1.20 4.48 10.61
C ARG A 130 -0.85 4.07 12.05
N PRO A 131 -0.83 2.77 12.42
CA PRO A 131 -0.43 2.38 13.78
C PRO A 131 1.00 2.81 14.11
N MET A 132 1.94 2.67 13.16
CA MET A 132 3.32 3.13 13.32
C MET A 132 3.38 4.66 13.49
N LEU A 133 2.66 5.42 12.66
CA LEU A 133 2.60 6.88 12.76
C LEU A 133 2.00 7.33 14.12
N ARG A 134 0.98 6.63 14.64
CA ARG A 134 0.43 6.87 15.99
C ARG A 134 1.49 6.64 17.06
N LEU A 135 2.24 5.54 17.01
CA LEU A 135 3.30 5.24 17.97
C LEU A 135 4.41 6.31 17.95
N LEU A 136 4.84 6.75 16.76
CA LEU A 136 5.87 7.78 16.63
C LEU A 136 5.41 9.12 17.21
N THR A 137 4.20 9.55 16.87
CA THR A 137 3.65 10.83 17.34
C THR A 137 3.25 10.82 18.82
N GLN A 138 3.05 9.65 19.43
CA GLN A 138 2.89 9.51 20.88
C GLN A 138 4.23 9.57 21.64
N ARG A 139 5.32 9.14 21.00
CA ARG A 139 6.65 9.03 21.63
C ARG A 139 7.52 10.27 21.43
N PHE A 140 7.32 10.99 20.33
CA PHE A 140 8.16 12.11 19.92
C PHE A 140 7.34 13.37 19.67
N THR A 141 8.00 14.51 19.72
CA THR A 141 7.56 15.80 19.18
C THR A 141 8.34 16.11 17.89
N PRO A 142 7.94 17.10 17.06
CA PRO A 142 8.74 17.49 15.90
C PRO A 142 10.21 17.80 16.23
N GLU A 143 10.49 18.35 17.41
CA GLU A 143 11.85 18.70 17.87
C GLU A 143 12.70 17.48 18.28
N THR A 144 12.05 16.36 18.62
CA THR A 144 12.74 15.18 19.18
C THR A 144 12.67 13.96 18.26
N LEU A 145 11.82 13.98 17.24
CA LEU A 145 11.71 12.90 16.26
C LEU A 145 13.05 12.73 15.53
N PRO A 146 13.70 11.55 15.60
CA PRO A 146 15.02 11.35 14.96
C PRO A 146 14.93 11.07 13.46
N TYR A 147 13.73 11.13 12.87
CA TYR A 147 13.46 10.71 11.49
C TYR A 147 12.59 11.72 10.75
N HIS A 148 12.74 11.82 9.43
CA HIS A 148 11.66 12.27 8.55
C HIS A 148 10.96 11.03 8.01
N ILE A 149 9.64 10.93 8.18
CA ILE A 149 8.85 9.76 7.78
C ILE A 149 7.99 10.12 6.59
N ILE A 150 8.18 9.43 5.47
CA ILE A 150 7.43 9.61 4.24
C ILE A 150 6.69 8.31 3.92
N VAL A 151 5.37 8.37 3.85
CA VAL A 151 4.51 7.23 3.52
C VAL A 151 3.73 7.54 2.25
N PRO A 152 4.28 7.27 1.06
CA PRO A 152 3.57 7.50 -0.19
C PRO A 152 2.38 6.55 -0.34
N SER A 153 1.34 7.02 -1.04
CA SER A 153 0.59 6.10 -1.88
C SER A 153 1.42 5.83 -3.12
N ILE A 154 1.80 4.57 -3.35
CA ILE A 154 2.62 4.23 -4.53
C ILE A 154 1.85 4.60 -5.83
N PRO A 155 2.54 4.84 -6.96
CA PRO A 155 1.89 5.29 -8.20
C PRO A 155 0.71 4.39 -8.60
N GLY A 156 -0.45 4.99 -8.87
CA GLY A 156 -1.71 4.27 -9.18
C GLY A 156 -2.53 3.78 -7.98
N TYR A 157 -2.09 4.01 -6.74
CA TYR A 157 -2.78 3.57 -5.52
C TYR A 157 -3.28 4.73 -4.67
N GLY A 158 -4.29 4.44 -3.83
CA GLY A 158 -4.78 5.37 -2.82
C GLY A 158 -5.19 6.72 -3.42
N LEU A 159 -4.47 7.77 -3.04
CA LEU A 159 -4.71 9.14 -3.52
C LEU A 159 -3.68 9.60 -4.57
N SER A 160 -2.78 8.70 -5.00
CA SER A 160 -1.87 8.94 -6.12
C SER A 160 -2.53 8.62 -7.44
N SER A 161 -2.18 9.36 -8.49
CA SER A 161 -2.58 9.04 -9.86
C SER A 161 -1.68 7.94 -10.45
N SER A 162 -2.15 7.26 -11.50
CA SER A 162 -1.31 6.43 -12.37
C SER A 162 -0.52 7.24 -13.41
N GLY A 163 -0.73 8.56 -13.51
CA GLY A 163 -0.08 9.41 -14.51
C GLY A 163 -0.90 9.56 -15.79
N ASN A 164 -0.24 9.54 -16.95
CA ASN A 164 -0.89 9.64 -18.25
C ASN A 164 -1.44 8.28 -18.73
N LEU A 165 -2.18 8.30 -19.85
CA LEU A 165 -2.79 7.12 -20.47
C LEU A 165 -2.06 6.66 -21.74
N GLU A 166 -0.98 7.35 -22.12
CA GLU A 166 -0.24 7.11 -23.36
C GLU A 166 0.83 6.03 -23.19
N ASN A 167 1.41 5.89 -21.99
CA ASN A 167 2.47 4.94 -21.67
C ASN A 167 2.13 4.08 -20.45
N GLU A 168 2.71 2.88 -20.40
CA GLU A 168 2.56 1.98 -19.26
C GLU A 168 3.43 2.42 -18.07
N LEU A 169 2.82 2.49 -16.89
CA LEU A 169 3.51 2.63 -15.62
C LEU A 169 4.02 1.26 -15.16
N THR A 170 5.30 0.96 -15.38
CA THR A 170 5.87 -0.34 -15.01
C THR A 170 6.56 -0.32 -13.65
N LEU A 171 6.92 -1.51 -13.15
CA LEU A 171 7.78 -1.69 -11.98
C LEU A 171 9.20 -1.11 -12.14
N ASN A 172 9.60 -0.65 -13.33
CA ASN A 172 10.85 0.09 -13.53
C ASN A 172 10.70 1.61 -13.31
N GLN A 173 9.52 2.18 -13.63
CA GLN A 173 9.17 3.59 -13.45
C GLN A 173 8.80 3.89 -12.00
N ALA A 174 8.02 3.02 -11.34
CA ALA A 174 7.55 3.26 -9.98
C ALA A 174 8.68 3.54 -8.95
N PRO A 175 9.82 2.81 -8.93
CA PRO A 175 10.95 3.13 -8.06
C PRO A 175 11.59 4.49 -8.36
N ARG A 176 11.63 4.93 -9.63
CA ARG A 176 12.14 6.27 -10.01
C ARG A 176 11.25 7.37 -9.48
N LEU A 177 9.94 7.22 -9.61
CA LEU A 177 8.97 8.17 -9.06
C LEU A 177 9.10 8.28 -7.54
N MET A 178 9.28 7.17 -6.83
CA MET A 178 9.48 7.17 -5.36
C MET A 178 10.84 7.76 -4.96
N HIS A 179 11.91 7.48 -5.72
CA HIS A 179 13.20 8.13 -5.53
C HIS A 179 13.11 9.63 -5.76
N GLN A 180 12.50 10.06 -6.86
CA GLN A 180 12.35 11.46 -7.20
C GLN A 180 11.49 12.19 -6.16
N LEU A 181 10.46 11.56 -5.59
CA LEU A 181 9.75 12.11 -4.42
C LEU A 181 10.72 12.48 -3.28
N MET A 182 11.66 11.60 -2.94
CA MET A 182 12.66 11.88 -1.91
C MET A 182 13.62 13.00 -2.32
N MET A 183 14.01 13.06 -3.59
CA MET A 183 14.87 14.13 -4.11
C MET A 183 14.18 15.50 -4.04
N GLU A 184 12.93 15.58 -4.48
CA GLU A 184 12.12 16.81 -4.45
C GLU A 184 11.87 17.30 -3.01
N LEU A 185 11.82 16.40 -2.03
CA LEU A 185 11.75 16.73 -0.62
C LEU A 185 13.11 17.13 -0.01
N GLY A 186 14.18 17.11 -0.80
CA GLY A 186 15.53 17.57 -0.40
C GLY A 186 16.38 16.50 0.29
N PHE A 187 16.04 15.22 0.16
CA PHE A 187 16.76 14.11 0.79
C PHE A 187 17.87 13.51 -0.09
N GLY A 188 18.45 14.32 -0.99
CA GLY A 188 19.48 13.88 -1.94
C GLY A 188 20.83 13.51 -1.29
N THR A 189 21.05 13.86 -0.03
CA THR A 189 22.26 13.42 0.69
C THR A 189 22.17 11.96 1.14
N GLY A 190 20.95 11.45 1.33
CA GLY A 190 20.71 10.07 1.69
C GLY A 190 19.35 9.84 2.34
N TYR A 191 18.77 8.67 2.07
CA TYR A 191 17.55 8.18 2.74
C TYR A 191 17.59 6.65 2.90
N VAL A 192 16.66 6.13 3.70
CA VAL A 192 16.43 4.69 3.89
C VAL A 192 15.08 4.30 3.29
N ALA A 193 15.02 3.17 2.59
CA ALA A 193 13.78 2.62 2.05
C ALA A 193 13.27 1.43 2.88
N GLN A 194 11.97 1.41 3.16
CA GLN A 194 11.30 0.28 3.79
C GLN A 194 10.15 -0.18 2.89
N GLY A 195 10.03 -1.49 2.66
CA GLY A 195 8.90 -2.02 1.92
C GLY A 195 8.59 -3.49 2.21
N GLY A 196 7.30 -3.81 2.11
CA GLY A 196 6.76 -5.18 2.01
C GLY A 196 5.95 -5.32 0.72
N ASP A 197 5.59 -6.54 0.33
CA ASP A 197 4.81 -6.82 -0.89
C ASP A 197 5.38 -6.06 -2.13
N VAL A 198 4.58 -5.35 -2.94
CA VAL A 198 5.08 -4.52 -4.07
C VAL A 198 6.12 -3.50 -3.60
N GLY A 199 5.92 -2.91 -2.41
CA GLY A 199 6.87 -1.97 -1.81
C GLY A 199 8.25 -2.57 -1.57
N SER A 200 8.38 -3.89 -1.35
CA SER A 200 9.69 -4.52 -1.19
C SER A 200 10.47 -4.56 -2.51
N ASN A 201 9.80 -4.79 -3.63
CA ASN A 201 10.40 -4.67 -4.96
C ASN A 201 10.87 -3.23 -5.21
N LEU A 202 10.05 -2.23 -4.87
CA LEU A 202 10.43 -0.82 -5.02
C LEU A 202 11.65 -0.47 -4.15
N ALA A 203 11.67 -0.88 -2.88
CA ALA A 203 12.79 -0.63 -1.98
C ALA A 203 14.08 -1.30 -2.46
N GLY A 204 13.99 -2.57 -2.89
CA GLY A 204 15.11 -3.31 -3.48
C GLY A 204 15.68 -2.59 -4.70
N GLN A 205 14.82 -2.23 -5.66
CA GLN A 205 15.25 -1.50 -6.85
C GLN A 205 15.82 -0.11 -6.54
N MET A 206 15.23 0.63 -5.60
CA MET A 206 15.76 1.94 -5.19
C MET A 206 17.18 1.80 -4.62
N SER A 207 17.41 0.77 -3.79
CA SER A 207 18.73 0.50 -3.21
C SER A 207 19.76 0.06 -4.25
N ALA A 208 19.33 -0.68 -5.28
CA ALA A 208 20.21 -1.17 -6.32
C ALA A 208 20.58 -0.10 -7.36
N ARG A 209 19.72 0.92 -7.54
CA ARG A 209 19.80 1.87 -8.67
C ARG A 209 20.21 3.28 -8.31
N PHE A 210 20.03 3.71 -7.06
CA PHE A 210 20.26 5.10 -6.64
C PHE A 210 21.20 5.16 -5.45
N GLU A 211 22.30 5.89 -5.60
CA GLU A 211 23.33 6.02 -4.57
C GLU A 211 22.79 6.74 -3.32
N GLU A 212 21.75 7.56 -3.45
CA GLU A 212 21.06 8.26 -2.37
C GLU A 212 20.27 7.31 -1.47
N CYS A 213 19.88 6.13 -1.96
CA CYS A 213 19.27 5.10 -1.12
C CYS A 213 20.35 4.37 -0.32
N LYS A 214 20.68 4.87 0.87
CA LYS A 214 21.83 4.41 1.66
C LYS A 214 21.61 3.07 2.35
N ALA A 215 20.36 2.71 2.60
CA ALA A 215 19.99 1.43 3.19
C ALA A 215 18.54 1.07 2.82
N TYR A 216 18.20 -0.21 2.96
CA TYR A 216 16.82 -0.67 2.83
C TYR A 216 16.49 -1.77 3.84
N HIS A 217 15.22 -1.88 4.20
CA HIS A 217 14.70 -2.91 5.10
C HIS A 217 13.43 -3.53 4.50
N LEU A 218 13.47 -4.85 4.31
CA LEU A 218 12.36 -5.61 3.75
C LEU A 218 11.70 -6.47 4.83
N ASN A 219 10.37 -6.51 4.82
CA ASN A 219 9.59 -7.49 5.58
C ASN A 219 8.91 -8.52 4.67
N PHE A 220 9.26 -8.53 3.38
CA PHE A 220 8.83 -9.51 2.39
C PHE A 220 9.92 -9.66 1.33
N LEU A 221 10.38 -10.88 1.11
CA LEU A 221 11.27 -11.26 0.02
C LEU A 221 10.67 -12.49 -0.65
N GLY A 222 10.10 -12.30 -1.83
CA GLY A 222 9.56 -13.40 -2.64
C GLY A 222 10.67 -14.09 -3.44
N PRO A 223 10.49 -15.37 -3.80
CA PRO A 223 11.42 -16.07 -4.69
C PRO A 223 11.38 -15.47 -6.10
N GLU A 224 12.54 -15.35 -6.74
CA GLU A 224 12.66 -14.89 -8.12
C GLU A 224 12.63 -16.06 -9.12
N PRO A 225 12.14 -15.86 -10.36
CA PRO A 225 12.28 -16.83 -11.43
C PRO A 225 13.75 -17.15 -11.70
N GLY A 226 14.23 -18.31 -11.23
CA GLY A 226 15.63 -18.73 -11.36
C GLY A 226 16.31 -19.09 -10.04
N ASP A 227 15.66 -18.83 -8.90
CA ASP A 227 16.17 -19.26 -7.60
C ASP A 227 16.33 -20.79 -7.56
N ASP A 228 17.57 -21.25 -7.41
CA ASP A 228 17.89 -22.67 -7.28
C ASP A 228 17.78 -23.13 -5.82
N LEU A 229 16.57 -23.55 -5.45
CA LEU A 229 16.29 -24.08 -4.12
C LEU A 229 17.00 -25.41 -3.83
N SER A 230 17.63 -26.06 -4.82
CA SER A 230 18.44 -27.27 -4.58
C SER A 230 19.73 -26.99 -3.79
N THR A 231 20.10 -25.70 -3.67
CA THR A 231 21.25 -25.25 -2.88
C THR A 231 20.99 -25.22 -1.37
N VAL A 232 19.74 -25.40 -0.92
CA VAL A 232 19.39 -25.47 0.51
C VAL A 232 19.85 -26.80 1.09
N GLN A 233 21.05 -26.81 1.68
CA GLN A 233 21.71 -28.04 2.17
C GLN A 233 21.13 -28.59 3.48
N SER A 234 20.53 -27.73 4.31
CA SER A 234 19.83 -28.12 5.53
C SER A 234 18.88 -27.01 5.96
N SER A 235 17.59 -27.34 6.09
CA SER A 235 16.60 -26.47 6.71
C SER A 235 16.27 -26.97 8.11
N THR A 236 16.12 -26.06 9.05
CA THR A 236 15.48 -26.32 10.33
C THR A 236 14.01 -26.74 10.12
N PRO A 237 13.36 -27.38 11.11
CA PRO A 237 11.93 -27.70 11.01
C PRO A 237 11.05 -26.46 10.75
N GLU A 238 11.42 -25.31 11.32
CA GLU A 238 10.72 -24.03 11.11
C GLU A 238 10.85 -23.53 9.67
N GLU A 239 12.07 -23.54 9.11
CA GLU A 239 12.30 -23.18 7.70
C GLU A 239 11.59 -24.14 6.75
N GLN A 240 11.50 -25.43 7.09
CA GLN A 240 10.74 -26.40 6.31
C GLN A 240 9.23 -26.07 6.30
N GLU A 241 8.65 -25.71 7.45
CA GLU A 241 7.26 -25.27 7.54
C GLU A 241 7.01 -23.99 6.73
N GLN A 242 7.93 -23.02 6.78
CA GLN A 242 7.86 -21.80 5.97
C GLN A 242 7.92 -22.10 4.47
N MET A 243 8.82 -22.99 4.04
CA MET A 243 8.89 -23.43 2.64
C MET A 243 7.61 -24.13 2.19
N ASP A 244 7.03 -24.99 3.03
CA ASP A 244 5.80 -25.70 2.69
C ASP A 244 4.59 -24.76 2.62
N ARG A 245 4.52 -23.74 3.49
CA ARG A 245 3.58 -22.61 3.36
C ARG A 245 3.77 -21.87 2.04
N GLY A 246 5.01 -21.54 1.68
CA GLY A 246 5.34 -20.87 0.41
C GLY A 246 4.90 -21.67 -0.82
N LYS A 247 5.15 -22.99 -0.84
CA LYS A 247 4.68 -23.89 -1.91
C LYS A 247 3.16 -23.95 -1.98
N LYS A 248 2.48 -24.04 -0.84
CA LYS A 248 1.01 -24.02 -0.79
C LYS A 248 0.46 -22.71 -1.37
N PHE A 249 1.02 -21.57 -0.98
CA PHE A 249 0.63 -20.27 -1.53
C PHE A 249 0.89 -20.19 -3.05
N ALA A 250 2.05 -20.64 -3.52
CA ALA A 250 2.37 -20.66 -4.95
C ALA A 250 1.37 -21.52 -5.75
N PHE A 251 0.90 -22.63 -5.19
CA PHE A 251 -0.04 -23.54 -5.85
C PHE A 251 -1.49 -23.03 -5.83
N SER A 252 -2.01 -22.60 -4.68
CA SER A 252 -3.44 -22.30 -4.52
C SER A 252 -3.77 -20.84 -4.20
N GLY A 253 -2.81 -20.04 -3.71
CA GLY A 253 -3.00 -18.65 -3.30
C GLY A 253 -2.63 -17.61 -4.36
N SER A 254 -1.98 -18.02 -5.46
CA SER A 254 -1.37 -17.13 -6.45
C SER A 254 -2.27 -16.78 -7.65
N ALA A 255 -3.48 -17.33 -7.73
CA ALA A 255 -4.36 -17.14 -8.89
C ALA A 255 -4.63 -15.65 -9.21
N TYR A 256 -4.76 -14.81 -8.19
CA TYR A 256 -4.97 -13.38 -8.38
C TYR A 256 -3.78 -12.70 -9.07
N VAL A 257 -2.54 -13.14 -8.80
CA VAL A 257 -1.32 -12.60 -9.41
C VAL A 257 -1.34 -12.81 -10.92
N PHE A 258 -1.79 -13.98 -11.36
CA PHE A 258 -1.90 -14.29 -12.79
C PHE A 258 -3.01 -13.49 -13.47
N GLU A 259 -4.18 -13.36 -12.83
CA GLU A 259 -5.27 -12.56 -13.38
C GLU A 259 -4.87 -11.08 -13.51
N HIS A 260 -4.20 -10.52 -12.49
CA HIS A 260 -3.66 -9.16 -12.51
C HIS A 260 -2.58 -8.97 -13.56
N GLY A 261 -1.64 -9.92 -13.66
CA GLY A 261 -0.50 -9.81 -14.58
C GLY A 261 -0.87 -10.01 -16.04
N PHE A 262 -1.88 -10.83 -16.36
CA PHE A 262 -2.23 -11.15 -17.73
C PHE A 262 -3.50 -10.50 -18.25
N ARG A 263 -4.46 -10.16 -17.39
CA ARG A 263 -5.77 -9.60 -17.79
C ARG A 263 -6.17 -8.38 -16.92
N PRO A 264 -5.28 -7.41 -16.67
CA PRO A 264 -5.54 -6.28 -15.76
C PRO A 264 -6.77 -5.45 -16.15
N ALA A 265 -7.01 -5.23 -17.45
CA ALA A 265 -8.19 -4.50 -17.92
C ALA A 265 -9.50 -5.26 -17.62
N THR A 266 -9.52 -6.58 -17.82
CA THR A 266 -10.70 -7.43 -17.56
C THR A 266 -11.04 -7.41 -16.09
N ILE A 267 -10.09 -7.76 -15.22
CA ILE A 267 -10.33 -7.79 -13.78
C ILE A 267 -10.66 -6.40 -13.23
N GLY A 268 -10.03 -5.35 -13.76
CA GLY A 268 -10.35 -3.95 -13.44
C GLY A 268 -11.82 -3.62 -13.70
N HIS A 269 -12.35 -3.99 -14.87
CA HIS A 269 -13.79 -3.82 -15.15
C HIS A 269 -14.68 -4.66 -14.23
N CYS A 270 -14.29 -5.91 -13.94
CA CYS A 270 -15.05 -6.80 -13.06
C CYS A 270 -15.20 -6.20 -11.66
N ILE A 271 -14.10 -5.79 -11.01
CA ILE A 271 -14.13 -5.26 -9.63
C ILE A 271 -14.70 -3.84 -9.57
N ALA A 272 -14.58 -3.04 -10.63
CA ALA A 272 -15.18 -1.70 -10.70
C ALA A 272 -16.72 -1.73 -10.84
N SER A 273 -17.29 -2.83 -11.32
CA SER A 273 -18.75 -2.96 -11.50
C SER A 273 -19.55 -3.04 -10.20
N SER A 274 -18.92 -3.39 -9.07
CA SER A 274 -19.61 -3.55 -7.80
C SER A 274 -18.66 -3.41 -6.60
N PRO A 275 -19.02 -2.61 -5.56
CA PRO A 275 -18.24 -2.56 -4.32
C PRO A 275 -18.19 -3.92 -3.60
N ILE A 276 -19.21 -4.77 -3.76
CA ILE A 276 -19.23 -6.13 -3.20
C ILE A 276 -18.23 -7.03 -3.94
N ALA A 277 -18.08 -6.86 -5.26
CA ALA A 277 -17.07 -7.59 -6.03
C ALA A 277 -15.65 -7.17 -5.62
N LEU A 278 -15.41 -5.87 -5.45
CA LEU A 278 -14.13 -5.36 -4.93
C LEU A 278 -13.85 -5.89 -3.52
N LEU A 279 -14.82 -5.82 -2.61
CA LEU A 279 -14.70 -6.36 -1.25
C LEU A 279 -14.33 -7.84 -1.27
N ALA A 280 -15.03 -8.65 -2.07
CA ALA A 280 -14.79 -10.08 -2.18
C ALA A 280 -13.39 -10.38 -2.70
N TRP A 281 -12.94 -9.64 -3.72
CA TRP A 281 -11.64 -9.85 -4.35
C TRP A 281 -10.48 -9.39 -3.48
N SER A 282 -10.61 -8.26 -2.77
CA SER A 282 -9.51 -7.70 -1.97
C SER A 282 -9.36 -8.37 -0.61
N VAL A 283 -10.45 -8.69 0.09
CA VAL A 283 -10.37 -9.17 1.48
C VAL A 283 -9.91 -10.62 1.58
N ILE A 284 -10.19 -11.45 0.58
CA ILE A 284 -9.71 -12.84 0.62
C ILE A 284 -8.18 -12.92 0.70
N ILE A 285 -7.47 -12.02 0.03
CA ILE A 285 -6.01 -11.93 0.14
C ILE A 285 -5.61 -11.53 1.56
N HIS A 286 -6.28 -10.56 2.17
CA HIS A 286 -5.97 -10.13 3.52
C HIS A 286 -6.18 -11.27 4.54
N LEU A 287 -7.28 -12.00 4.43
CA LEU A 287 -7.59 -13.12 5.33
C LEU A 287 -6.60 -14.27 5.15
N VAL A 288 -6.36 -14.72 3.91
CA VAL A 288 -5.41 -15.81 3.62
C VAL A 288 -3.99 -15.47 4.10
N LEU A 289 -3.54 -14.23 3.91
CA LEU A 289 -2.22 -13.81 4.38
C LEU A 289 -2.16 -13.69 5.91
N SER A 290 -3.25 -13.26 6.57
CA SER A 290 -3.30 -13.10 8.04
C SER A 290 -3.44 -14.41 8.82
N THR A 291 -4.07 -15.44 8.24
CA THR A 291 -4.21 -16.77 8.87
C THR A 291 -3.02 -17.68 8.59
N SER A 292 -2.08 -17.23 7.76
CA SER A 292 -0.86 -17.98 7.40
C SER A 292 0.34 -17.63 8.29
N THR A 293 0.21 -16.65 9.18
CA THR A 293 1.21 -16.27 10.22
C THR A 293 0.91 -16.96 11.54
#